data_AF-A0A2T2VCS3-F1
#
_entry.id   AF-A0A2T2VCS3-F1
#
_cell.length_a   1.000
_cell.length_b   1.000
_cell.length_c   1.000
_cell.angle_alpha   90.00
_cell.angle_beta   90.00
_cell.angle_gamma   90.00
#
_symmetry.space_group_name_H-M   'P 1'
#
loop_
_entity.id
_entity.type
_entity.pdbx_description
1 polymer ?
#
loop_
_entity_poly.entity_id
_entity_poly.type
_entity_poly.pdbx_seq_one_letter_code
_entity_poly.pdbx_strand_id
1 'polypeptide(L)'
;FAQFVIESPESALSAGLSQVPFFSPILMPVRIAAGATAFGEVALAFALLVATFLAMIWVSARIYRTGILMYGKKAGFAELWRWVRR
;
A
#
# COMPACT_ATOMS: atom_id res chain seq x y z
N PHE A 1 -1.24 7.27 15.07
CA PHE A 1 -2.13 7.30 13.89
C PHE A 1 -3.49 6.70 14.17
N ALA A 2 -3.59 5.46 14.67
CA ALA A 2 -4.89 4.84 14.97
C ALA A 2 -5.73 5.64 15.98
N GLN A 3 -5.12 6.13 17.06
CA GLN A 3 -5.81 6.95 18.07
C GLN A 3 -6.41 8.25 17.48
N PHE A 4 -5.72 8.89 16.54
CA PHE A 4 -6.22 10.08 15.85
C PHE A 4 -7.45 9.79 14.98
N VAL A 5 -7.50 8.61 14.35
CA VAL A 5 -8.67 8.18 13.54
C VAL A 5 -9.85 7.83 14.42
N ILE A 6 -9.61 7.32 15.63
CA ILE A 6 -10.65 7.06 16.63
C ILE A 6 -11.20 8.38 17.18
N GLU A 7 -10.33 9.34 17.49
CA GLU A 7 -10.71 10.64 18.06
C GLU A 7 -11.39 11.57 17.03
N SER A 8 -11.06 11.47 15.74
CA SER A 8 -11.68 12.27 14.68
C SER A 8 -11.85 11.48 13.37
N PRO A 9 -12.86 10.59 13.31
CA PRO A 9 -13.06 9.68 12.18
C PRO A 9 -13.44 10.36 10.86
N GLU A 10 -14.06 11.54 10.94
CA GLU A 10 -14.53 12.32 9.78
C GLU A 10 -13.50 13.30 9.21
N SER A 11 -12.35 13.45 9.89
CA SER A 11 -11.34 14.41 9.43
C SER A 11 -10.74 14.01 8.08
N ALA A 12 -10.39 14.98 7.24
CA ALA A 12 -9.74 14.75 5.95
C ALA A 12 -8.42 13.96 6.08
N LEU A 13 -7.73 14.10 7.21
CA LEU A 13 -6.52 13.33 7.52
C LEU A 13 -6.83 11.86 7.82
N SER A 14 -7.89 11.59 8.60
CA SER A 14 -8.38 10.23 8.85
C SER A 14 -8.84 9.56 7.56
N ALA A 15 -9.51 10.30 6.68
CA ALA A 15 -9.90 9.83 5.36
C ALA A 15 -8.68 9.53 4.48
N GLY A 16 -7.74 10.47 4.37
CA GLY A 16 -6.52 10.30 3.57
C GLY A 16 -5.67 9.12 4.03
N LEU A 17 -5.43 8.98 5.34
CA LEU A 17 -4.66 7.86 5.90
C LEU A 17 -5.34 6.51 5.68
N SER A 18 -6.68 6.48 5.72
CA SER A 18 -7.44 5.23 5.50
C SER A 18 -7.46 4.78 4.04
N GLN A 19 -7.18 5.66 3.09
CA GLN A 19 -7.08 5.31 1.66
C GLN A 19 -5.69 4.77 1.29
N VAL A 20 -4.68 4.96 2.14
CA VAL A 20 -3.33 4.45 1.87
C VAL A 20 -3.32 2.92 2.08
N PRO A 21 -2.91 2.11 1.09
CA PRO A 21 -2.99 0.65 1.10
C PRO A 21 -2.46 -0.04 2.37
N PHE A 22 -1.34 0.46 2.92
CA PHE A 22 -0.70 -0.11 4.11
C PHE A 22 -1.43 0.18 5.41
N PHE A 23 -2.16 1.31 5.47
CA PHE A 23 -2.87 1.76 6.66
C PHE A 23 -4.36 1.44 6.61
N SER A 24 -4.93 1.34 5.41
CA SER A 24 -6.32 0.96 5.12
C SER A 24 -6.84 -0.25 5.91
N PRO A 25 -6.16 -1.42 5.95
CA PRO A 25 -6.71 -2.60 6.63
C PRO A 25 -6.87 -2.42 8.15
N ILE A 26 -6.18 -1.44 8.74
CA ILE A 26 -6.25 -1.15 10.17
C ILE A 26 -7.22 0.01 10.45
N LEU A 27 -7.14 1.09 9.66
CA LEU A 27 -7.88 2.33 9.92
C LEU A 27 -9.30 2.33 9.34
N MET A 28 -9.53 1.62 8.24
CA MET A 28 -10.83 1.63 7.57
C MET A 28 -11.93 0.89 8.35
N PRO A 29 -11.68 -0.28 9.00
CA PRO A 29 -12.66 -0.90 9.88
C PRO A 29 -13.06 0.00 11.04
N VAL A 30 -12.13 0.81 11.56
CA VAL A 30 -12.41 1.79 12.63
C VAL A 30 -13.38 2.87 12.12
N ARG A 31 -13.19 3.39 10.91
CA ARG A 31 -14.11 4.38 10.32
C ARG A 31 -15.45 3.79 9.91
N ILE A 32 -15.49 2.51 9.52
CA ILE A 32 -16.74 1.77 9.25
C ILE A 32 -17.54 1.61 10.55
N ALA A 33 -16.88 1.18 11.63
CA ALA A 33 -17.52 1.03 12.94
C ALA A 33 -18.02 2.38 13.49
N ALA A 34 -17.33 3.47 13.19
CA ALA A 34 -17.74 4.83 13.55
C ALA A 34 -18.84 5.42 12.65
N GLY A 35 -19.29 4.73 11.59
CA GLY A 35 -20.29 5.22 10.65
C GLY A 35 -19.82 6.39 9.76
N ALA A 36 -18.53 6.71 9.79
CA ALA A 36 -17.92 7.89 9.16
C ALA A 36 -17.39 7.64 7.73
N THR A 37 -17.88 6.60 7.05
CA THR A 37 -17.40 6.17 5.72
C THR A 37 -18.51 5.78 4.76
N ALA A 38 -18.41 6.25 3.52
CA ALA A 38 -19.29 5.83 2.43
C ALA A 38 -18.80 4.52 1.79
N PHE A 39 -19.72 3.71 1.25
CA PHE A 39 -19.39 2.47 0.52
C PHE A 39 -18.38 2.67 -0.62
N GLY A 40 -18.43 3.84 -1.29
CA GLY A 40 -17.48 4.19 -2.35
C GLY A 40 -16.04 4.34 -1.86
N GLU A 41 -15.83 4.88 -0.66
CA GLU A 41 -14.49 4.99 -0.05
C GLU A 41 -13.91 3.61 0.23
N VAL A 42 -14.73 2.69 0.73
CA VAL A 42 -14.31 1.30 1.04
C VAL A 42 -13.90 0.56 -0.24
N ALA A 43 -14.70 0.69 -1.31
CA ALA A 43 -14.37 0.10 -2.59
C ALA A 43 -13.06 0.66 -3.18
N LEU A 44 -12.86 1.97 -3.08
CA LEU A 44 -11.65 2.65 -3.58
C LEU A 44 -10.41 2.18 -2.82
N ALA A 45 -10.47 2.12 -1.49
CA ALA A 45 -9.36 1.65 -0.68
C ALA A 45 -9.03 0.18 -0.94
N PHE A 46 -10.05 -0.66 -1.12
CA PHE A 46 -9.87 -2.07 -1.48
C PHE A 46 -9.22 -2.20 -2.87
N ALA A 47 -9.65 -1.42 -3.85
CA ALA A 47 -9.05 -1.38 -5.18
C ALA A 47 -7.57 -0.92 -5.12
N LEU A 48 -7.26 0.11 -4.33
CA LEU A 48 -5.88 0.58 -4.11
C LEU A 48 -5.02 -0.48 -3.41
N LEU A 49 -5.59 -1.20 -2.45
CA LEU A 49 -4.90 -2.30 -1.76
C LEU A 49 -4.53 -3.41 -2.76
N VAL A 50 -5.49 -3.89 -3.55
CA VAL A 50 -5.25 -4.91 -4.57
C VAL A 50 -4.25 -4.42 -5.61
N ALA A 51 -4.40 -3.20 -6.11
CA ALA A 51 -3.47 -2.62 -7.09
C ALA A 51 -2.04 -2.54 -6.54
N THR A 52 -1.88 -2.14 -5.29
CA THR A 52 -0.56 -2.04 -4.64
C THR A 52 0.04 -3.41 -4.39
N PHE A 53 -0.77 -4.39 -4.01
CA PHE A 53 -0.34 -5.77 -3.86
C PHE A 53 0.16 -6.35 -5.18
N LEU A 54 -0.61 -6.17 -6.27
CA LEU A 54 -0.21 -6.60 -7.61
C LEU A 54 1.05 -5.87 -8.09
N ALA A 55 1.16 -4.56 -7.84
CA ALA A 55 2.35 -3.79 -8.16
C ALA A 55 3.57 -4.32 -7.41
N MET A 56 3.44 -4.66 -6.13
CA MET A 56 4.54 -5.20 -5.32
C MET A 56 4.96 -6.59 -5.78
N ILE A 57 4.01 -7.47 -6.13
CA ILE A 57 4.30 -8.78 -6.73
C ILE A 57 5.05 -8.59 -8.05
N TRP A 58 4.58 -7.69 -8.90
CA TRP A 58 5.22 -7.39 -10.18
C TRP A 58 6.67 -6.92 -9.98
N VAL A 59 6.90 -5.96 -9.08
CA VAL A 59 8.24 -5.47 -8.72
C VAL A 59 9.12 -6.62 -8.21
N SER A 60 8.61 -7.42 -7.27
CA SER A 60 9.35 -8.56 -6.69
C SER A 60 9.73 -9.59 -7.75
N ALA A 61 8.80 -9.95 -8.63
CA ALA A 61 9.04 -10.89 -9.73
C ALA A 61 10.09 -10.39 -10.73
N ARG A 62 10.09 -9.09 -11.06
CA ARG A 62 11.10 -8.46 -11.93
C ARG A 62 12.50 -8.51 -11.29
N ILE A 63 12.58 -8.18 -10.01
CA ILE A 63 13.84 -8.23 -9.25
C ILE A 63 14.34 -9.67 -9.17
N TYR A 64 13.48 -10.64 -8.86
CA TYR A 64 13.86 -12.05 -8.75
C TYR A 64 14.39 -12.61 -10.07
N ARG A 65 13.71 -12.35 -11.19
CA ARG A 65 14.15 -12.77 -12.52
C ARG A 65 15.53 -12.27 -12.89
N THR A 66 15.87 -11.04 -12.52
CA THR A 66 17.18 -10.45 -12.86
C THR A 66 18.25 -10.82 -11.83
N GLY A 67 17.87 -10.91 -10.56
CA GLY A 67 18.76 -11.21 -9.45
C GLY A 67 19.24 -12.66 -9.42
N ILE A 68 18.46 -13.63 -9.91
CA ILE A 68 18.86 -15.05 -9.90
C ILE A 68 20.08 -15.36 -10.79
N LEU A 69 20.35 -14.53 -11.81
CA LEU A 69 21.57 -14.64 -12.63
C LEU A 69 22.79 -13.92 -12.03
N MET A 70 22.62 -13.20 -10.93
CA MET A 70 23.71 -12.46 -10.30
C MET A 70 24.43 -13.30 -9.26
N TYR A 71 25.58 -13.86 -9.67
CA TYR A 71 26.52 -14.50 -8.77
C TYR A 71 27.64 -13.53 -8.37
N GLY A 72 27.89 -13.37 -7.08
CA GLY A 72 29.09 -12.72 -6.54
C GLY A 72 29.06 -11.19 -6.37
N LYS A 73 28.08 -10.46 -6.91
CA LYS A 73 27.95 -9.00 -6.72
C LYS A 73 26.69 -8.64 -5.95
N LYS A 74 26.83 -7.87 -4.85
CA LYS A 74 25.68 -7.30 -4.12
C LYS A 74 25.00 -6.25 -4.99
N ALA A 75 23.74 -6.49 -5.34
CA ALA A 75 22.94 -5.53 -6.09
C ALA A 75 22.72 -4.25 -5.26
N GLY A 76 23.05 -3.09 -5.82
CA GLY A 76 22.78 -1.79 -5.18
C GLY A 76 21.34 -1.32 -5.43
N PHE A 77 20.84 -0.38 -4.61
CA PHE A 77 19.50 0.24 -4.80
C PHE A 77 19.30 0.82 -6.22
N ALA A 78 20.33 1.43 -6.81
CA ALA A 78 20.29 1.97 -8.16
C ALA A 78 20.27 0.91 -9.27
N GLU A 79 20.74 -0.32 -9.00
CA GLU A 79 20.63 -1.45 -9.93
C GLU A 79 19.23 -2.07 -9.86
N LEU A 80 18.69 -2.24 -8.65
CA LEU A 80 17.32 -2.72 -8.44
C LEU A 80 16.30 -1.84 -9.18
N TRP A 81 16.39 -0.51 -9.05
CA TRP A 81 15.50 0.41 -9.76
C TRP A 81 15.61 0.30 -11.29
N ARG A 82 16.82 0.06 -11.82
CA ARG A 82 17.02 -0.18 -13.27
C ARG A 82 16.35 -1.47 -13.74
N TRP A 83 16.30 -2.51 -12.92
CA TRP A 83 15.63 -3.77 -13.28
C TRP A 83 14.12 -3.67 -13.20
N VAL A 84 13.60 -2.87 -12.28
CA VAL A 84 12.16 -2.59 -12.18
C VAL A 84 11.67 -1.75 -13.36
N ARG A 85 12.49 -0.81 -13.87
CA ARG A 85 12.12 0.05 -15.01
C ARG A 85 12.30 -0.62 -16.38
N ARG A 86 13.19 -1.60 -16.51
CA ARG A 86 13.27 -2.46 -17.70
C ARG A 86 12.15 -3.47 -17.69
#